data_AF-A0A4D6EKL1-F1
#
_entry.id   AF-A0A4D6EKL1-F1
#
_cell.length_a   1.000
_cell.length_b   1.000
_cell.length_c   1.000
_cell.angle_alpha   90.00
_cell.angle_beta   90.00
_cell.angle_gamma   90.00
#
_symmetry.space_group_name_H-M   'P 1'
#
loop_
_entity.id
_entity.type
_entity.pdbx_description
1 polymer ?
#
loop_
_entity_poly.entity_id
_entity_poly.type
_entity_poly.pdbx_seq_one_letter_code
_entity_poly.pdbx_strand_id
1 'polypeptide(L)'
;VFFLFFGLKVSPELNFAISDYWRWMVVHMWVEVTFEVFTTVIVGYMLVQMGLVTRLMAERVIFLAVMMFLITALIGISHNFYWIAKP
;
A
#
# COMPACT_ATOMS: atom_id res chain seq x y z
N VAL A 1 3.04 2.28 8.89
CA VAL A 1 4.43 2.39 9.41
C VAL A 1 5.22 1.10 9.26
N PHE A 2 4.68 -0.07 9.63
CA PHE A 2 5.38 -1.36 9.53
C PHE A 2 6.12 -1.60 8.18
N PHE A 3 5.47 -1.33 7.05
CA PHE A 3 6.07 -1.52 5.72
C PHE A 3 7.31 -0.64 5.43
N LEU A 4 7.49 0.48 6.14
CA LEU A 4 8.67 1.34 6.00
C LEU A 4 9.96 0.58 6.34
N PHE A 5 9.89 -0.35 7.29
CA PHE A 5 11.05 -1.12 7.75
C PHE A 5 11.57 -2.11 6.70
N PHE A 6 10.84 -2.36 5.60
CA PHE A 6 11.40 -3.09 4.46
C PHE A 6 12.59 -2.38 3.83
N GLY A 7 12.67 -1.04 3.95
CA GLY A 7 13.79 -0.25 3.45
C GLY A 7 15.13 -0.60 4.10
N LEU A 8 15.12 -1.15 5.32
CA LEU A 8 16.34 -1.61 6.01
C LEU A 8 17.00 -2.81 5.30
N LYS A 9 16.31 -3.46 4.37
CA LYS A 9 16.83 -4.59 3.58
C LYS A 9 17.42 -4.17 2.23
N VAL A 10 17.38 -2.88 1.89
CA VAL A 10 18.02 -2.33 0.69
C VAL A 10 19.51 -2.14 0.99
N SER A 11 20.38 -2.66 0.12
CA SER A 11 21.83 -2.53 0.25
C SER A 11 22.51 -2.43 -1.12
N PRO A 12 23.57 -1.61 -1.26
CA PRO A 12 24.40 -1.57 -2.48
C PRO A 12 25.14 -2.89 -2.76
N GLU A 13 25.37 -3.73 -1.73
CA GLU A 13 26.10 -4.99 -1.88
C GLU A 13 25.22 -6.16 -2.36
N LEU A 14 23.89 -5.99 -2.35
CA LEU A 14 22.96 -7.00 -2.83
C LEU A 14 22.89 -7.03 -4.36
N ASN A 15 22.53 -8.19 -4.92
CA ASN A 15 22.12 -8.28 -6.32
C ASN A 15 21.04 -7.22 -6.61
N PHE A 16 21.16 -6.51 -7.73
CA PHE A 16 20.28 -5.42 -8.10
C PHE A 16 18.79 -5.81 -8.04
N ALA A 17 18.40 -6.97 -8.59
CA ALA A 17 17.00 -7.40 -8.61
C ALA A 17 16.44 -7.68 -7.20
N ILE A 18 17.29 -8.07 -6.25
CA ILE A 18 16.91 -8.28 -4.84
C ILE A 18 16.83 -6.93 -4.11
N SER A 19 17.79 -6.05 -4.33
CA SER A 19 17.79 -4.70 -3.73
C SER A 19 16.59 -3.88 -4.22
N ASP A 20 16.29 -3.95 -5.52
CA ASP A 20 15.13 -3.28 -6.13
C ASP A 20 13.79 -3.87 -5.68
N TYR A 21 13.72 -5.19 -5.42
CA TYR A 21 12.55 -5.80 -4.79
C TYR A 21 12.22 -5.15 -3.45
N TRP A 22 13.20 -5.00 -2.55
CA TRP A 22 12.97 -4.36 -1.25
C TRP A 22 12.65 -2.87 -1.38
N ARG A 23 13.23 -2.19 -2.37
CA ARG A 23 12.87 -0.79 -2.69
C ARG A 23 11.39 -0.68 -3.06
N TRP A 24 10.88 -1.55 -3.93
CA TRP A 24 9.46 -1.55 -4.29
C TRP A 24 8.55 -2.00 -3.15
N MET A 25 9.02 -2.83 -2.21
CA MET A 25 8.26 -3.12 -0.99
C MET A 25 8.04 -1.84 -0.17
N VAL A 26 8.96 -0.88 -0.17
CA VAL A 26 8.75 0.44 0.44
C VAL A 26 7.85 1.31 -0.43
N VAL A 27 8.12 1.45 -1.73
CA VAL A 27 7.31 2.34 -2.56
C VAL A 27 5.87 1.85 -2.66
N HIS A 28 5.65 0.60 -3.06
CA HIS A 28 4.31 0.09 -3.34
C HIS A 28 3.55 -0.26 -2.05
N MET A 29 4.18 -0.96 -1.09
CA MET A 29 3.45 -1.36 0.12
C MET A 29 3.44 -0.25 1.18
N TRP A 30 4.55 0.48 1.35
CA TRP A 30 4.55 1.58 2.31
C TRP A 30 3.92 2.86 1.74
N VAL A 31 4.43 3.45 0.65
CA VAL A 31 3.87 4.72 0.14
C VAL A 31 2.46 4.51 -0.37
N GLU A 32 2.25 3.66 -1.37
CA GLU A 32 0.96 3.57 -2.06
C GLU A 32 -0.14 3.03 -1.12
N VAL A 33 0.02 1.81 -0.59
CA VAL A 33 -1.05 1.19 0.25
C VAL A 33 -1.28 1.91 1.57
N THR A 34 -0.22 2.35 2.28
CA THR A 34 -0.43 2.97 3.60
C THR A 34 -1.15 4.32 3.45
N PHE A 35 -0.75 5.14 2.47
CA PHE A 35 -1.40 6.43 2.25
C PHE A 35 -2.78 6.29 1.61
N GLU A 36 -3.01 5.28 0.78
CA GLU A 36 -4.34 4.99 0.24
C GLU A 36 -5.34 4.59 1.34
N VAL A 37 -4.95 3.71 2.26
CA VAL A 37 -5.76 3.36 3.44
C VAL A 37 -5.98 4.57 4.34
N PHE A 38 -4.92 5.31 4.67
CA PHE A 38 -5.00 6.48 5.54
C PHE A 38 -5.93 7.55 4.97
N THR A 39 -5.78 7.87 3.69
CA THR A 39 -6.62 8.86 2.99
C THR A 39 -8.07 8.41 2.95
N THR A 40 -8.32 7.14 2.66
CA THR A 40 -9.68 6.56 2.62
C THR A 40 -10.37 6.67 3.99
N VAL A 41 -9.65 6.39 5.08
CA VAL A 41 -10.17 6.53 6.45
C VAL A 41 -10.44 8.00 6.80
N ILE A 42 -9.52 8.92 6.49
CA ILE A 42 -9.70 10.35 6.78
C ILE A 42 -10.87 10.93 5.99
N VAL A 43 -10.95 10.65 4.70
CA VAL A 43 -12.06 11.11 3.86
C VAL A 43 -13.38 10.53 4.36
N GLY A 44 -13.43 9.23 4.65
CA GLY A 44 -14.62 8.60 5.23
C GLY A 44 -15.03 9.23 6.56
N TYR A 45 -14.07 9.51 7.44
CA TYR A 45 -14.31 10.21 8.70
C TYR A 45 -14.87 11.62 8.48
N MET A 46 -14.28 12.42 7.58
CA MET A 46 -14.75 13.76 7.27
C MET A 46 -16.17 13.75 6.69
N LEU A 47 -16.49 12.80 5.80
CA LEU A 47 -17.84 12.65 5.24
C LEU A 47 -18.88 12.31 6.32
N VAL A 48 -18.51 11.50 7.32
CA VAL A 48 -19.36 11.23 8.48
C VAL A 48 -19.55 12.50 9.33
N GLN A 49 -18.49 13.27 9.59
CA GLN A 49 -18.59 14.50 10.38
C GLN A 49 -19.43 15.59 9.69
N MET A 50 -19.40 15.66 8.36
CA MET A 50 -20.26 16.57 7.58
C MET A 50 -21.71 16.10 7.45
N GLY A 51 -22.06 14.92 7.97
CA GLY A 51 -23.40 14.34 7.86
C GLY A 51 -23.76 13.84 6.45
N LEU A 52 -22.79 13.70 5.55
CA LEU A 52 -23.00 13.27 4.16
C LEU A 52 -23.17 11.75 4.04
N VAL A 53 -22.57 10.98 4.95
CA VAL A 53 -22.72 9.52 5.02
C VAL A 53 -22.90 9.06 6.46
N THR A 54 -23.57 7.93 6.65
CA THR A 54 -23.68 7.33 7.98
C THR A 54 -22.38 6.63 8.36
N ARG A 55 -22.08 6.57 9.66
CA ARG A 55 -20.93 5.83 10.20
C ARG A 55 -20.90 4.37 9.72
N LEU A 56 -22.05 3.69 9.74
CA LEU A 56 -22.16 2.29 9.32
C LEU A 56 -21.81 2.08 7.83
N MET A 57 -22.21 3.02 6.96
CA MET A 57 -21.85 2.99 5.55
C MET A 57 -20.34 3.20 5.36
N ALA A 58 -19.78 4.22 6.02
CA ALA A 58 -18.36 4.53 5.93
C ALA A 58 -17.49 3.34 6.39
N GLU A 59 -17.81 2.74 7.55
CA GLU A 59 -17.07 1.59 8.08
C GLU A 59 -17.07 0.41 7.09
N ARG A 60 -18.24 0.03 6.56
CA ARG A 60 -18.36 -1.09 5.60
C ARG A 60 -17.53 -0.86 4.33
N VAL A 61 -17.59 0.35 3.78
CA VAL A 61 -16.84 0.70 2.56
C VAL A 61 -15.34 0.75 2.84
N ILE A 62 -14.92 1.34 3.96
CA ILE A 62 -13.51 1.36 4.37
C ILE A 62 -12.97 -0.06 4.52
N PHE A 63 -13.69 -0.96 5.20
CA PHE A 63 -13.25 -2.36 5.34
C PHE A 63 -13.11 -3.05 3.98
N LEU A 64 -14.09 -2.87 3.08
CA LEU A 64 -14.01 -3.43 1.74
C LEU A 64 -12.81 -2.87 0.96
N ALA A 65 -12.62 -1.55 1.00
CA ALA A 65 -11.52 -0.87 0.33
C ALA A 65 -10.17 -1.38 0.84
N VAL A 66 -9.96 -1.46 2.15
CA VAL A 66 -8.71 -1.97 2.75
C VAL A 66 -8.43 -3.41 2.31
N MET A 67 -9.44 -4.29 2.29
CA MET A 67 -9.27 -5.66 1.79
C MET A 67 -8.85 -5.67 0.31
N MET A 68 -9.51 -4.87 -0.52
CA MET A 68 -9.19 -4.78 -1.94
C MET A 68 -7.77 -4.22 -2.16
N PHE A 69 -7.42 -3.10 -1.54
CA PHE A 69 -6.09 -2.48 -1.64
C PHE A 69 -4.98 -3.47 -1.28
N LEU A 70 -5.13 -4.22 -0.19
CA LEU A 70 -4.11 -5.19 0.24
C LEU A 70 -3.94 -6.34 -0.77
N ILE A 71 -5.03 -6.87 -1.32
CA ILE A 71 -4.98 -7.95 -2.32
C ILE A 71 -4.34 -7.43 -3.61
N THR A 72 -4.84 -6.30 -4.12
CA THR A 72 -4.39 -5.77 -5.41
C THR A 72 -2.97 -5.25 -5.34
N ALA A 73 -2.54 -4.63 -4.24
CA ALA A 73 -1.18 -4.12 -4.12
C ALA A 73 -0.14 -5.23 -3.89
N LEU A 74 -0.48 -6.26 -3.11
CA LEU A 74 0.43 -7.39 -2.89
C LEU A 74 0.76 -8.11 -4.20
N ILE A 75 -0.22 -8.25 -5.10
CA ILE A 75 -0.01 -8.81 -6.44
C ILE A 75 0.57 -7.74 -7.38
N GLY A 76 0.03 -6.52 -7.32
CA GLY A 76 0.31 -5.40 -8.20
C GLY A 76 1.75 -4.93 -8.17
N ILE A 77 2.43 -5.07 -7.03
CA ILE A 77 3.87 -4.77 -6.91
C ILE A 77 4.70 -5.46 -8.00
N SER A 78 4.25 -6.63 -8.48
CA SER A 78 4.92 -7.40 -9.53
C SER A 78 5.07 -6.66 -10.86
N HIS A 79 4.26 -5.64 -11.15
CA HIS A 79 4.42 -4.84 -12.36
C HIS A 79 5.75 -4.09 -12.44
N ASN A 80 6.42 -3.90 -11.30
CA ASN A 80 7.73 -3.29 -11.21
C ASN A 80 8.85 -4.28 -11.51
N PHE A 81 8.54 -5.57 -11.60
CA PHE A 81 9.53 -6.64 -11.79
C PHE A 81 9.61 -7.12 -13.24
N TYR A 82 8.79 -6.58 -14.14
CA TYR A 82 8.71 -7.04 -15.54
C TYR A 82 10.05 -7.01 -16.28
N TRP A 83 10.93 -6.07 -15.95
CA TRP A 83 12.13 -5.79 -16.73
C TRP A 83 13.42 -5.80 -15.90
N ILE A 84 13.41 -6.40 -14.69
CA ILE A 84 14.57 -6.40 -13.77
C ILE A 84 15.36 -7.72 -13.80
N ALA A 85 15.23 -8.51 -14.87
CA ALA A 85 15.90 -9.81 -15.06
C ALA A 85 15.58 -10.87 -13.98
N LYS A 86 14.42 -10.76 -13.31
CA LYS A 86 13.79 -11.90 -12.62
C LYS A 86 13.21 -12.86 -13.65
N PRO A 87 13.18 -14.19 -13.37
CA PRO A 87 12.42 -15.12 -14.19
C PRO A 87 10.93 -14.78 -14.22
#